data_AF-A0A931G2A0-F1
#
_entry.id   AF-A0A931G2A0-F1
#
_cell.length_a   1.000
_cell.length_b   1.000
_cell.length_c   1.000
_cell.angle_alpha   90.00
_cell.angle_beta   90.00
_cell.angle_gamma   90.00
#
_symmetry.space_group_name_H-M   'P 1'
#
loop_
_entity.id
_entity.type
_entity.pdbx_description
1 polymer ?
#
loop_
_entity_poly.entity_id
_entity_poly.type
_entity_poly.pdbx_seq_one_letter_code
_entity_poly.pdbx_strand_id
1 'polypeptide(L)'
;MSYQFLVQRSSRKWKGDVLDAWIADNIEPGHLHVLGYGADEQRRITRDRKITRHGRVPDYPLLRWGWTRSTTGLFIHDTTGQQLNRSCCYHCPFQSATISRPAWVQRWREHPLLAARGLELEYRALALNPRMPMFGKLSAWSLARAHRLDEVVGIAERQLAAGQWALYEVRRAYNGPAPAWRSVRALARGTRQQMTARLAPRGRLAVDEHGISRVWLRPRPPGQVGAEHLLVAAPAGIADKKRKTFESVWSLHSPSPAPSADDPLPCGL
;
A
#
# COMPACT_ATOMS: atom_id res chain seq x y z
N MET A 1 10.23 13.62 -4.55
CA MET A 1 9.72 12.71 -5.60
C MET A 1 8.38 12.15 -5.13
N SER A 2 7.25 12.62 -5.69
CA SER A 2 5.91 12.37 -5.16
C SER A 2 5.47 10.91 -5.35
N TYR A 3 4.60 10.42 -4.46
CA TYR A 3 3.97 9.09 -4.48
C TYR A 3 3.38 8.72 -5.86
N GLN A 4 2.93 9.72 -6.64
CA GLN A 4 2.42 9.55 -8.01
C GLN A 4 3.47 8.98 -9.00
N PHE A 5 4.75 9.34 -8.88
CA PHE A 5 5.80 8.87 -9.80
C PHE A 5 6.14 7.38 -9.60
N LEU A 6 6.09 6.87 -8.37
CA LEU A 6 6.35 5.45 -8.07
C LEU A 6 5.20 4.55 -8.54
N VAL A 7 3.95 5.00 -8.38
CA VAL A 7 2.76 4.30 -8.87
C VAL A 7 2.76 4.22 -10.41
N GLN A 8 3.24 5.28 -11.10
CA GLN A 8 3.41 5.25 -12.55
C GLN A 8 4.41 4.18 -13.01
N ARG A 9 5.55 4.01 -12.32
CA ARG A 9 6.56 3.00 -12.71
C ARG A 9 6.06 1.57 -12.57
N SER A 10 5.34 1.24 -11.49
CA SER A 10 4.79 -0.12 -11.33
C SER A 10 3.63 -0.38 -12.28
N SER A 11 2.71 0.57 -12.45
CA SER A 11 1.59 0.41 -13.37
C SER A 11 2.07 0.29 -14.82
N ARG A 12 3.10 1.04 -15.21
CA ARG A 12 3.70 0.92 -16.54
C ARG A 12 4.39 -0.43 -16.70
N LYS A 13 5.32 -0.79 -15.82
CA LYS A 13 6.08 -2.04 -15.92
C LYS A 13 5.20 -3.30 -15.93
N TRP A 14 4.18 -3.35 -15.08
CA TRP A 14 3.40 -4.58 -14.86
C TRP A 14 2.06 -4.62 -15.62
N LYS A 15 1.64 -3.51 -16.22
CA LYS A 15 0.42 -3.47 -17.03
C LYS A 15 0.71 -2.91 -18.41
N GLY A 16 1.17 -1.66 -18.48
CA GLY A 16 1.42 -0.97 -19.74
C GLY A 16 2.38 -1.72 -20.65
N ASP A 17 3.62 -1.92 -20.22
CA ASP A 17 4.67 -2.54 -21.05
C ASP A 17 4.33 -3.98 -21.45
N VAL A 18 3.65 -4.74 -20.57
CA VAL A 18 3.21 -6.12 -20.84
C VAL A 18 2.09 -6.15 -21.88
N LEU A 19 1.06 -5.32 -21.71
CA LEU A 19 -0.04 -5.21 -22.67
C LEU A 19 0.45 -4.69 -24.00
N ASP A 20 1.36 -3.71 -23.97
CA ASP A 20 1.92 -3.11 -25.17
C ASP A 20 2.77 -4.11 -25.98
N ALA A 21 3.57 -4.94 -25.31
CA ALA A 21 4.31 -6.02 -25.97
C ALA A 21 3.34 -7.04 -26.59
N TRP A 22 2.34 -7.48 -25.83
CA TRP A 22 1.37 -8.44 -26.34
C TRP A 22 0.57 -7.89 -27.53
N ILE A 23 0.11 -6.64 -27.49
CA ILE A 23 -0.60 -6.00 -28.61
C ILE A 23 0.28 -5.95 -29.86
N ALA A 24 1.55 -5.56 -29.71
CA ALA A 24 2.48 -5.50 -30.84
C ALA A 24 2.69 -6.86 -31.52
N ASP A 25 2.70 -7.94 -30.74
CA ASP A 25 2.94 -9.29 -31.25
C ASP A 25 1.68 -9.98 -31.79
N ASN A 26 0.48 -9.52 -31.39
CA ASN A 26 -0.77 -10.28 -31.60
C ASN A 26 -1.89 -9.51 -32.30
N ILE A 27 -1.78 -8.19 -32.48
CA ILE A 27 -2.86 -7.38 -33.06
C ILE A 27 -2.30 -6.47 -34.14
N GLU A 28 -2.93 -6.55 -35.31
CA GLU A 28 -2.61 -5.68 -36.44
C GLU A 28 -2.79 -4.18 -36.10
N PRO A 29 -1.92 -3.31 -36.64
CA PRO A 29 -2.12 -1.87 -36.58
C PRO A 29 -3.49 -1.48 -37.18
N GLY A 30 -4.09 -0.42 -36.63
CA GLY A 30 -5.41 0.05 -37.09
C GLY A 30 -6.59 -0.64 -36.41
N HIS A 31 -6.36 -1.55 -35.44
CA HIS A 31 -7.43 -2.20 -34.71
C HIS A 31 -8.32 -1.21 -33.95
N LEU A 32 -9.62 -1.51 -33.93
CA LEU A 32 -10.59 -0.82 -33.10
C LEU A 32 -10.37 -1.20 -31.63
N HIS A 33 -10.12 -0.21 -30.78
CA HIS A 33 -9.90 -0.42 -29.36
C HIS A 33 -11.07 0.18 -28.56
N VAL A 34 -12.04 -0.67 -28.22
CA VAL A 34 -13.27 -0.28 -27.52
C VAL A 34 -13.02 -0.16 -26.02
N LEU A 35 -13.33 0.99 -25.44
CA LEU A 35 -13.20 1.27 -24.00
C LEU A 35 -14.54 1.73 -23.41
N GLY A 36 -14.89 1.13 -22.26
CA GLY A 36 -16.12 1.43 -21.53
C GLY A 36 -16.08 2.70 -20.67
N TYR A 37 -15.49 3.80 -21.16
CA TYR A 37 -15.56 5.08 -20.44
C TYR A 37 -16.93 5.73 -20.62
N GLY A 38 -17.59 6.06 -19.51
CA GLY A 38 -18.90 6.72 -19.50
C GLY A 38 -18.84 8.20 -19.90
N ALA A 39 -20.01 8.78 -20.16
CA ALA A 39 -20.18 10.20 -20.46
C ALA A 39 -19.80 11.15 -19.30
N ASP A 40 -19.56 10.60 -18.10
CA ASP A 40 -19.05 11.29 -16.91
C ASP A 40 -17.52 11.16 -16.72
N GLU A 41 -16.81 10.47 -17.63
CA GLU A 41 -15.37 10.17 -17.53
C GLU A 41 -14.48 10.96 -18.50
N GLN A 42 -14.86 12.20 -18.83
CA GLN A 42 -14.25 13.00 -19.92
C GLN A 42 -12.75 13.18 -19.77
N ARG A 43 -12.27 13.38 -18.53
CA ARG A 43 -10.83 13.49 -18.26
C ARG A 43 -10.04 12.23 -18.64
N ARG A 44 -10.65 11.04 -18.51
CA ARG A 44 -10.03 9.76 -18.91
C ARG A 44 -10.02 9.62 -20.42
N ILE A 45 -11.14 9.92 -21.08
CA ILE A 45 -11.27 9.92 -22.54
C ILE A 45 -10.25 10.88 -23.17
N THR A 46 -10.15 12.12 -22.69
CA THR A 46 -9.18 13.11 -23.22
C THR A 46 -7.73 12.63 -23.04
N ARG A 47 -7.42 11.95 -21.93
CA ARG A 47 -6.07 11.40 -21.70
C ARG A 47 -5.80 10.22 -22.62
N ASP A 48 -6.78 9.34 -22.77
CA ASP A 48 -6.67 8.14 -23.58
C ASP A 48 -6.51 8.46 -25.07
N ARG A 49 -7.25 9.45 -25.59
CA ARG A 49 -7.10 9.94 -26.98
C ARG A 49 -5.68 10.39 -27.34
N LYS A 50 -4.85 10.74 -26.36
CA LYS A 50 -3.43 11.11 -26.60
C LYS A 50 -2.54 9.90 -26.80
N ILE A 51 -3.03 8.68 -26.55
CA ILE A 51 -2.30 7.43 -26.70
C ILE A 51 -2.52 6.91 -28.12
N THR A 52 -1.52 7.07 -28.97
CA THR A 52 -1.53 6.66 -30.39
C THR A 52 -0.68 5.40 -30.65
N ARG A 53 -0.26 4.70 -29.58
CA ARG A 53 0.60 3.52 -29.67
C ARG A 53 -0.10 2.40 -30.46
N HIS A 54 0.68 1.64 -31.24
CA HIS A 54 0.22 0.47 -32.01
C HIS A 54 -0.86 0.76 -33.07
N GLY A 55 -0.99 2.01 -33.50
CA GLY A 55 -1.97 2.41 -34.51
C GLY A 55 -3.43 2.18 -34.08
N ARG A 56 -3.71 2.09 -32.76
CA ARG A 56 -5.06 1.87 -32.24
C ARG A 56 -6.03 2.96 -32.71
N VAL A 57 -7.27 2.57 -33.01
CA VAL A 57 -8.39 3.49 -33.22
C VAL A 57 -9.30 3.42 -31.99
N PRO A 58 -9.27 4.40 -31.07
CA PRO A 58 -10.04 4.32 -29.84
C PRO A 58 -11.53 4.53 -30.09
N ASP A 59 -12.37 3.70 -29.46
CA ASP A 59 -13.83 3.88 -29.45
C ASP A 59 -14.42 3.92 -28.05
N TYR A 60 -15.46 4.76 -27.85
CA TYR A 60 -16.11 4.99 -26.56
C TYR A 60 -17.65 4.92 -26.70
N PRO A 61 -18.24 3.71 -26.76
CA PRO A 61 -19.67 3.55 -26.98
C PRO A 61 -20.54 4.25 -25.94
N LEU A 62 -20.19 4.12 -24.64
CA LEU A 62 -20.97 4.72 -23.56
C LEU A 62 -20.98 6.25 -23.62
N LEU A 63 -19.88 6.87 -24.06
CA LEU A 63 -19.86 8.30 -24.33
C LEU A 63 -20.83 8.67 -25.46
N ARG A 64 -20.79 7.95 -26.59
CA ARG A 64 -21.68 8.23 -27.73
C ARG A 64 -23.16 8.08 -27.37
N TRP A 65 -23.49 7.10 -26.54
CA TRP A 65 -24.86 6.87 -26.07
C TRP A 65 -25.28 7.87 -24.98
N GLY A 66 -24.38 8.71 -24.48
CA GLY A 66 -24.65 9.60 -23.36
C GLY A 66 -24.82 8.86 -22.02
N TRP A 67 -24.34 7.63 -21.93
CA TRP A 67 -24.54 6.78 -20.75
C TRP A 67 -23.53 7.12 -19.66
N THR A 68 -24.05 7.34 -18.46
CA THR A 68 -23.25 7.53 -17.24
C THR A 68 -23.07 6.21 -16.50
N ARG A 69 -22.26 6.21 -15.44
CA ARG A 69 -22.19 5.11 -14.47
C ARG A 69 -23.57 4.65 -13.99
N SER A 70 -24.48 5.59 -13.71
CA SER A 70 -25.82 5.30 -13.20
C SER A 70 -26.69 4.64 -14.28
N THR A 71 -26.73 5.24 -15.47
CA THR A 71 -27.48 4.70 -16.62
C THR A 71 -27.01 3.29 -16.99
N THR A 72 -25.69 3.09 -17.05
CA THR A 72 -25.09 1.79 -17.34
C THR A 72 -25.43 0.77 -16.25
N GLY A 73 -25.45 1.19 -14.98
CA GLY A 73 -25.82 0.32 -13.86
C GLY A 73 -27.28 -0.14 -13.92
N LEU A 74 -28.21 0.77 -14.24
CA LEU A 74 -29.61 0.44 -14.45
C LEU A 74 -29.80 -0.53 -15.61
N PHE A 75 -29.19 -0.22 -16.76
CA PHE A 75 -29.28 -1.10 -17.94
C PHE A 75 -28.80 -2.53 -17.64
N ILE A 76 -27.67 -2.68 -16.94
CA ILE A 76 -27.16 -4.00 -16.55
C ILE A 76 -28.16 -4.71 -15.63
N HIS A 77 -28.68 -4.00 -14.62
CA HIS A 77 -29.66 -4.56 -13.70
C HIS A 77 -30.94 -5.01 -14.42
N ASP A 78 -31.49 -4.17 -15.28
CA ASP A 78 -32.75 -4.45 -15.98
C ASP A 78 -32.59 -5.60 -16.99
N THR A 79 -31.39 -5.73 -17.58
CA THR A 79 -31.10 -6.80 -18.55
C THR A 79 -30.73 -8.12 -17.89
N THR A 80 -30.04 -8.09 -16.74
CA THR A 80 -29.41 -9.30 -16.15
C THR A 80 -29.95 -9.68 -14.77
N GLY A 81 -30.74 -8.80 -14.13
CA GLY A 81 -31.12 -8.90 -12.73
C GLY A 81 -29.98 -8.64 -11.74
N GLN A 82 -28.76 -8.32 -12.20
CA GLN A 82 -27.58 -8.18 -11.36
C GLN A 82 -27.14 -6.73 -11.18
N GLN A 83 -26.73 -6.37 -9.97
CA GLN A 83 -26.04 -5.11 -9.71
C GLN A 83 -24.52 -5.29 -9.78
N LEU A 84 -23.90 -4.77 -10.85
CA LEU A 84 -22.44 -4.84 -11.01
C LEU A 84 -21.72 -3.69 -10.29
N ASN A 85 -21.15 -4.06 -9.15
CA ASN A 85 -20.25 -3.22 -8.38
C ASN A 85 -18.92 -2.97 -9.10
N ARG A 86 -18.20 -1.89 -8.71
CA ARG A 86 -16.85 -1.65 -9.22
C ARG A 86 -15.94 -2.84 -8.87
N SER A 87 -15.24 -3.37 -9.88
CA SER A 87 -14.23 -4.41 -9.73
C SER A 87 -13.00 -3.82 -9.04
N CYS A 88 -12.91 -4.01 -7.74
CA CYS A 88 -11.75 -3.61 -6.95
C CYS A 88 -11.59 -4.53 -5.74
N CYS A 89 -10.34 -4.69 -5.31
CA CYS A 89 -10.01 -5.38 -4.07
C CYS A 89 -10.69 -4.70 -2.89
N TYR A 90 -11.13 -5.47 -1.89
CA TYR A 90 -11.75 -5.00 -0.63
C TYR A 90 -10.86 -4.09 0.24
N HIS A 91 -9.59 -3.94 -0.12
CA HIS A 91 -8.61 -3.06 0.54
C HIS A 91 -7.87 -2.17 -0.48
N CYS A 92 -8.51 -1.83 -1.60
CA CYS A 92 -7.89 -1.04 -2.66
C CYS A 92 -7.59 0.40 -2.18
N PRO A 93 -6.31 0.84 -2.13
CA PRO A 93 -5.94 2.19 -1.67
C PRO A 93 -6.48 3.30 -2.58
N PHE A 94 -6.92 2.97 -3.80
CA PHE A 94 -7.41 3.94 -4.78
C PHE A 94 -8.92 4.22 -4.68
N GLN A 95 -9.67 3.51 -3.85
CA GLN A 95 -11.14 3.64 -3.78
C GLN A 95 -11.63 4.60 -2.70
N SER A 96 -10.75 5.08 -1.82
CA SER A 96 -11.11 6.00 -0.73
C SER A 96 -11.15 7.47 -1.16
N ALA A 97 -11.11 7.77 -2.46
CA ALA A 97 -11.35 9.12 -2.96
C ALA A 97 -12.68 9.64 -2.39
N THR A 98 -12.75 10.94 -2.10
CA THR A 98 -13.89 11.53 -1.37
C THR A 98 -15.24 11.17 -2.00
N ILE A 99 -15.33 11.20 -3.33
CA ILE A 99 -16.57 10.89 -4.08
C ILE A 99 -16.98 9.41 -3.93
N SER A 100 -16.02 8.48 -3.91
CA SER A 100 -16.30 7.04 -3.82
C SER A 100 -16.32 6.50 -2.40
N ARG A 101 -15.98 7.33 -1.40
CA ARG A 101 -15.86 6.91 0.00
C ARG A 101 -17.15 6.34 0.60
N PRO A 102 -18.36 6.90 0.37
CA PRO A 102 -19.58 6.35 0.94
C PRO A 102 -19.85 4.90 0.49
N ALA A 103 -19.79 4.65 -0.82
CA ALA A 103 -19.94 3.29 -1.37
C ALA A 103 -18.83 2.35 -0.90
N TRP A 104 -17.64 2.89 -0.67
CA TRP A 104 -16.51 2.12 -0.14
C TRP A 104 -16.71 1.69 1.31
N VAL A 105 -17.13 2.61 2.18
CA VAL A 105 -17.48 2.34 3.58
C VAL A 105 -18.63 1.34 3.66
N GLN A 106 -19.63 1.47 2.79
CA GLN A 106 -20.74 0.53 2.73
C GLN A 106 -20.27 -0.89 2.40
N ARG A 107 -19.36 -1.05 1.43
CA ARG A 107 -18.75 -2.36 1.14
C ARG A 107 -18.02 -2.95 2.34
N TRP A 108 -17.38 -2.13 3.18
CA TRP A 108 -16.72 -2.62 4.40
C TRP A 108 -17.73 -3.09 5.45
N ARG A 109 -18.93 -2.51 5.51
CA ARG A 109 -20.02 -3.02 6.34
C ARG A 109 -20.56 -4.35 5.84
N GLU A 110 -20.72 -4.49 4.53
CA GLU A 110 -21.24 -5.71 3.91
C GLU A 110 -20.26 -6.89 3.99
N HIS A 111 -18.95 -6.59 4.04
CA HIS A 111 -17.91 -7.61 4.00
C HIS A 111 -16.83 -7.37 5.08
N PRO A 112 -17.18 -7.46 6.37
CA PRO A 112 -16.33 -7.00 7.45
C PRO A 112 -15.03 -7.81 7.59
N LEU A 113 -15.08 -9.12 7.33
CA LEU A 113 -13.89 -10.00 7.30
C LEU A 113 -12.85 -9.57 6.25
N LEU A 114 -13.31 -9.14 5.07
CA LEU A 114 -12.43 -8.72 3.97
C LEU A 114 -11.87 -7.32 4.21
N ALA A 115 -12.66 -6.45 4.85
CA ALA A 115 -12.21 -5.13 5.29
C ALA A 115 -11.14 -5.24 6.40
N ALA A 116 -11.33 -6.14 7.37
CA ALA A 116 -10.37 -6.38 8.45
C ALA A 116 -8.99 -6.82 7.95
N ARG A 117 -8.94 -7.65 6.89
CA ARG A 117 -7.69 -7.98 6.19
C ARG A 117 -6.96 -6.75 5.65
N GLY A 118 -7.71 -5.73 5.22
CA GLY A 118 -7.16 -4.43 4.83
C GLY A 118 -6.53 -3.67 6.00
N LEU A 119 -7.19 -3.65 7.17
CA LEU A 119 -6.65 -3.06 8.39
C LEU A 119 -5.37 -3.77 8.84
N GLU A 120 -5.32 -5.10 8.80
CA GLU A 120 -4.09 -5.85 9.08
C GLU A 120 -2.96 -5.55 8.09
N LEU A 121 -3.29 -5.49 6.79
CA LEU A 121 -2.31 -5.18 5.74
C LEU A 121 -1.71 -3.80 5.98
N GLU A 122 -2.54 -2.81 6.31
CA GLU A 122 -2.07 -1.49 6.69
C GLU A 122 -1.24 -1.53 7.97
N TYR A 123 -1.67 -2.27 9.00
CA TYR A 123 -0.94 -2.38 10.27
C TYR A 123 0.50 -2.88 10.04
N ARG A 124 0.68 -3.93 9.22
CA ARG A 124 2.00 -4.42 8.80
C ARG A 124 2.78 -3.35 8.03
N ALA A 125 2.14 -2.63 7.12
CA ALA A 125 2.79 -1.59 6.34
C ALA A 125 3.25 -0.40 7.21
N LEU A 126 2.40 0.06 8.13
CA LEU A 126 2.69 1.14 9.07
C LEU A 126 3.78 0.73 10.04
N ALA A 127 3.80 -0.52 10.50
CA ALA A 127 4.87 -1.03 11.36
C ALA A 127 6.23 -0.84 10.72
N LEU A 128 6.36 -1.20 9.43
CA LEU A 128 7.58 -0.99 8.68
C LEU A 128 7.83 0.49 8.36
N ASN A 129 6.79 1.27 8.05
CA ASN A 129 6.92 2.69 7.72
C ASN A 129 5.69 3.49 8.20
N PRO A 130 5.80 4.25 9.30
CA PRO A 130 4.67 5.01 9.84
C PRO A 130 4.19 6.14 8.91
N ARG A 131 4.95 6.46 7.85
CA ARG A 131 4.63 7.55 6.91
C ARG A 131 3.88 7.06 5.66
N MET A 132 3.36 5.84 5.65
CA MET A 132 2.64 5.27 4.50
C MET A 132 1.28 4.71 4.90
N PRO A 133 0.34 5.55 5.38
CA PRO A 133 -1.04 5.13 5.52
C PRO A 133 -1.64 4.79 4.14
N MET A 134 -2.60 3.88 4.13
CA MET A 134 -3.18 3.28 2.94
C MET A 134 -3.79 4.32 1.99
N PHE A 135 -4.38 5.38 2.54
CA PHE A 135 -5.06 6.43 1.78
C PHE A 135 -4.30 7.76 1.81
N GLY A 136 -2.97 7.70 1.79
CA GLY A 136 -2.09 8.86 1.63
C GLY A 136 -1.88 9.67 2.91
N LYS A 137 -2.91 10.37 3.40
CA LYS A 137 -2.89 11.06 4.71
C LYS A 137 -3.84 10.44 5.72
N LEU A 138 -4.74 9.57 5.26
CA LEU A 138 -5.73 8.91 6.09
C LEU A 138 -5.40 7.42 6.16
N SER A 139 -5.38 6.86 7.36
CA SER A 139 -5.23 5.42 7.56
C SER A 139 -6.57 4.70 7.40
N ALA A 140 -6.53 3.42 7.03
CA ALA A 140 -7.68 2.52 7.06
C ALA A 140 -8.26 2.40 8.47
N TRP A 141 -7.41 2.38 9.50
CA TRP A 141 -7.84 2.37 10.90
C TRP A 141 -8.62 3.63 11.27
N SER A 142 -8.10 4.82 10.95
CA SER A 142 -8.79 6.08 11.25
C SER A 142 -10.09 6.22 10.46
N LEU A 143 -10.12 5.74 9.20
CA LEU A 143 -11.35 5.70 8.40
C LEU A 143 -12.41 4.76 9.03
N ALA A 144 -12.01 3.56 9.45
CA ALA A 144 -12.92 2.60 10.06
C ALA A 144 -13.55 3.14 11.34
N ARG A 145 -12.73 3.75 12.21
CA ARG A 145 -13.19 4.40 13.45
C ARG A 145 -14.12 5.58 13.16
N ALA A 146 -13.75 6.46 12.23
CA ALA A 146 -14.56 7.63 11.86
C ALA A 146 -15.96 7.26 11.34
N HIS A 147 -16.10 6.09 10.70
CA HIS A 147 -17.37 5.59 10.17
C HIS A 147 -18.07 4.55 11.06
N ARG A 148 -17.59 4.35 12.30
CA ARG A 148 -18.13 3.40 13.29
C ARG A 148 -18.25 1.98 12.73
N LEU A 149 -17.19 1.51 12.10
CA LEU A 149 -17.09 0.14 11.58
C LEU A 149 -16.55 -0.80 12.67
N ASP A 150 -17.24 -0.84 13.80
CA ASP A 150 -16.74 -1.48 15.04
C ASP A 150 -16.52 -2.99 14.87
N GLU A 151 -17.35 -3.66 14.07
CA GLU A 151 -17.15 -5.07 13.73
C GLU A 151 -15.84 -5.30 12.96
N VAL A 152 -15.54 -4.45 11.97
CA VAL A 152 -14.30 -4.52 11.18
C VAL A 152 -13.08 -4.33 12.07
N VAL A 153 -13.14 -3.31 12.95
CA VAL A 153 -12.08 -3.02 13.92
C VAL A 153 -11.89 -4.19 14.87
N GLY A 154 -12.97 -4.71 15.47
CA GLY A 154 -12.92 -5.82 16.40
C GLY A 154 -12.39 -7.13 15.78
N ILE A 155 -12.75 -7.43 14.53
CA ILE A 155 -12.18 -8.57 13.79
C ILE A 155 -10.67 -8.39 13.62
N ALA A 156 -10.23 -7.22 13.15
CA ALA A 156 -8.82 -6.94 12.93
C ALA A 156 -8.02 -7.01 14.25
N GLU A 157 -8.54 -6.45 15.34
CA GLU A 157 -7.90 -6.49 16.66
C GLU A 157 -7.75 -7.93 17.19
N ARG A 158 -8.80 -8.76 17.07
CA ARG A 158 -8.73 -10.18 17.43
C ARG A 158 -7.71 -10.92 16.58
N GLN A 159 -7.66 -10.67 15.27
CA GLN A 159 -6.68 -11.28 14.38
C GLN A 159 -5.25 -10.87 14.74
N LEU A 160 -5.02 -9.59 15.04
CA LEU A 160 -3.72 -9.09 15.48
C LEU A 160 -3.31 -9.67 16.85
N ALA A 161 -4.26 -9.88 17.76
CA ALA A 161 -3.99 -10.45 19.08
C ALA A 161 -3.66 -11.95 19.01
N ALA A 162 -4.38 -12.71 18.17
CA ALA A 162 -4.20 -14.16 18.03
C ALA A 162 -3.03 -14.55 17.10
N GLY A 163 -2.64 -13.67 16.18
CA GLY A 163 -1.58 -13.94 15.21
C GLY A 163 -0.19 -14.10 15.83
N GLN A 164 0.70 -14.80 15.13
CA GLN A 164 2.12 -14.78 15.45
C GLN A 164 2.71 -13.39 15.15
N TRP A 165 3.63 -12.94 15.99
CA TRP A 165 4.38 -11.71 15.83
C TRP A 165 5.86 -11.99 15.54
N ALA A 166 6.54 -10.99 14.99
CA ALA A 166 7.96 -11.01 14.79
C ALA A 166 8.58 -9.67 15.19
N LEU A 167 9.82 -9.74 15.67
CA LEU A 167 10.68 -8.59 15.84
C LEU A 167 11.39 -8.35 14.52
N TYR A 168 11.19 -7.19 13.91
CA TYR A 168 11.79 -6.82 12.64
C TYR A 168 12.85 -5.74 12.81
N GLU A 169 13.97 -5.94 12.12
CA GLU A 169 14.95 -4.90 11.83
C GLU A 169 14.57 -4.22 10.51
N VAL A 170 14.42 -2.89 10.52
CA VAL A 170 14.12 -2.12 9.32
C VAL A 170 15.18 -1.03 9.14
N ARG A 171 15.91 -1.13 8.02
CA ARG A 171 16.97 -0.20 7.63
C ARG A 171 16.60 0.49 6.32
N ARG A 172 16.78 1.81 6.26
CA ARG A 172 16.55 2.62 5.06
C ARG A 172 17.69 3.59 4.78
N ALA A 173 18.25 3.53 3.58
CA ALA A 173 19.24 4.50 3.10
C ALA A 173 18.61 5.43 2.06
N TYR A 174 18.82 6.72 2.22
CA TYR A 174 18.22 7.79 1.45
C TYR A 174 19.32 8.55 0.70
N ASN A 175 19.28 8.55 -0.63
CA ASN A 175 20.13 9.41 -1.46
C ASN A 175 19.45 10.79 -1.71
N GLY A 176 18.39 11.11 -0.96
CA GLY A 176 17.53 12.27 -1.17
C GLY A 176 16.14 12.08 -0.55
N PRO A 177 15.14 12.92 -0.87
CA PRO A 177 13.85 12.94 -0.17
C PRO A 177 13.02 11.66 -0.34
N ALA A 178 13.12 10.97 -1.47
CA ALA A 178 12.51 9.66 -1.76
C ALA A 178 12.93 9.19 -3.16
N PRO A 179 12.89 7.87 -3.48
CA PRO A 179 12.66 6.74 -2.58
C PRO A 179 13.92 6.21 -1.89
N ALA A 180 13.75 5.57 -0.73
CA ALA A 180 14.83 4.90 -0.02
C ALA A 180 15.17 3.51 -0.57
N TRP A 181 16.45 3.15 -0.48
CA TRP A 181 16.89 1.75 -0.42
C TRP A 181 16.46 1.17 0.92
N ARG A 182 16.03 -0.10 0.95
CA ARG A 182 15.42 -0.69 2.16
C ARG A 182 15.91 -2.11 2.39
N SER A 183 16.06 -2.44 3.66
CA SER A 183 16.26 -3.80 4.16
C SER A 183 15.25 -4.06 5.27
N VAL A 184 14.61 -5.22 5.23
CA VAL A 184 13.75 -5.75 6.29
C VAL A 184 14.24 -7.16 6.61
N ARG A 185 14.44 -7.45 7.90
CA ARG A 185 14.85 -8.76 8.40
C ARG A 185 14.04 -9.14 9.64
N ALA A 186 13.50 -10.34 9.69
CA ALA A 186 12.93 -10.91 10.91
C ALA A 186 14.05 -11.43 11.83
N LEU A 187 14.12 -10.92 13.04
CA LEU A 187 15.13 -11.30 14.04
C LEU A 187 14.65 -12.42 14.97
N ALA A 188 13.36 -12.39 15.28
CA ALA A 188 12.73 -13.36 16.18
C ALA A 188 11.24 -13.45 15.87
N ARG A 189 10.61 -14.52 16.34
CA ARG A 189 9.16 -14.76 16.25
C ARG A 189 8.61 -15.23 17.59
N GLY A 190 7.35 -14.95 17.85
CA GLY A 190 6.66 -15.35 19.06
C GLY A 190 5.31 -14.66 19.20
N THR A 191 4.83 -14.51 20.43
CA THR A 191 3.61 -13.74 20.71
C THR A 191 3.86 -12.22 20.64
N ARG A 192 2.80 -11.43 20.56
CA ARG A 192 2.88 -9.95 20.66
C ARG A 192 3.66 -9.52 21.88
N GLN A 193 3.31 -10.07 23.05
CA GLN A 193 3.94 -9.72 24.32
C GLN A 193 5.44 -10.05 24.32
N GLN A 194 5.82 -11.24 23.83
CA GLN A 194 7.22 -11.65 23.74
C GLN A 194 8.02 -10.72 22.82
N MET A 195 7.49 -10.36 21.65
CA MET A 195 8.21 -9.51 20.69
C MET A 195 8.32 -8.06 21.18
N THR A 196 7.29 -7.52 21.83
CA THR A 196 7.34 -6.19 22.46
C THR A 196 8.32 -6.17 23.64
N ALA A 197 8.35 -7.22 24.48
CA ALA A 197 9.31 -7.33 25.58
C ALA A 197 10.76 -7.40 25.08
N ARG A 198 11.01 -8.08 23.95
CA ARG A 198 12.35 -8.10 23.30
C ARG A 198 12.75 -6.75 22.70
N LEU A 199 11.78 -5.89 22.40
CA LEU A 199 12.02 -4.57 21.83
C LEU A 199 12.46 -3.56 22.91
N ALA A 200 11.85 -3.60 24.09
CA ALA A 200 12.08 -2.66 25.19
C ALA A 200 13.55 -2.44 25.59
N PRO A 201 14.41 -3.48 25.74
CA PRO A 201 15.80 -3.25 26.17
C PRO A 201 16.69 -2.66 25.05
N ARG A 202 16.20 -2.57 23.81
CA ARG A 202 16.99 -2.09 22.66
C ARG A 202 17.07 -0.57 22.56
N GLY A 203 16.36 0.16 23.41
CA GLY A 203 16.35 1.62 23.45
C GLY A 203 14.98 2.18 23.82
N ARG A 204 14.79 3.49 23.62
CA ARG A 204 13.54 4.17 23.97
C ARG A 204 12.37 3.67 23.12
N LEU A 205 11.40 3.03 23.78
CA LEU A 205 10.17 2.58 23.15
C LEU A 205 9.28 3.78 22.77
N ALA A 206 8.85 3.82 21.52
CA ALA A 206 7.85 4.74 21.00
C ALA A 206 6.63 3.95 20.53
N VAL A 207 5.44 4.36 20.95
CA VAL A 207 4.16 3.75 20.55
C VAL A 207 3.36 4.81 19.79
N ASP A 208 2.87 4.47 18.60
CA ASP A 208 2.04 5.38 17.79
C ASP A 208 0.54 5.24 18.10
N GLU A 209 -0.28 6.05 17.43
CA GLU A 209 -1.75 6.05 17.54
C GLU A 209 -2.43 4.74 17.13
N HIS A 210 -1.70 3.82 16.50
CA HIS A 210 -2.17 2.49 16.12
C HIS A 210 -1.72 1.41 17.12
N GLY A 211 -1.00 1.79 18.19
CA GLY A 211 -0.48 0.86 19.17
C GLY A 211 0.74 0.08 18.69
N ILE A 212 1.45 0.59 17.67
CA ILE A 212 2.65 -0.06 17.12
C ILE A 212 3.89 0.43 17.87
N SER A 213 4.54 -0.51 18.56
CA SER A 213 5.76 -0.27 19.32
C SER A 213 7.01 -0.33 18.44
N ARG A 214 7.84 0.72 18.49
CA ARG A 214 9.11 0.84 17.77
C ARG A 214 10.23 1.32 18.68
N VAL A 215 11.45 0.95 18.35
CA VAL A 215 12.66 1.59 18.88
C VAL A 215 13.42 2.17 17.69
N TRP A 216 13.69 3.47 17.75
CA TRP A 216 14.46 4.17 16.71
C TRP A 216 15.93 4.18 17.09
N LEU A 217 16.72 3.30 16.47
CA LEU A 217 18.18 3.27 16.64
C LEU A 217 18.84 4.43 15.87
N ARG A 218 18.23 4.84 14.76
CA ARG A 218 18.58 6.04 14.02
C ARG A 218 17.32 6.66 13.41
N PRO A 219 16.80 7.77 13.94
CA PRO A 219 15.69 8.48 13.32
C PRO A 219 16.14 9.07 11.97
N ARG A 220 15.21 9.20 11.03
CA ARG A 220 15.50 9.79 9.73
C ARG A 220 15.85 11.28 9.87
N PRO A 221 16.95 11.77 9.26
CA PRO A 221 17.21 13.19 9.14
C PRO A 221 16.19 13.86 8.18
N PRO A 222 15.63 15.04 8.52
CA PRO A 222 14.63 15.71 7.70
C PRO A 222 15.16 16.05 6.29
N GLY A 223 14.43 15.65 5.24
CA GLY A 223 14.65 16.12 3.86
C GLY A 223 15.98 15.74 3.18
N GLN A 224 16.90 15.09 3.88
CA GLN A 224 18.30 14.96 3.46
C GLN A 224 18.71 13.53 3.09
N VAL A 225 19.91 13.43 2.52
CA VAL A 225 20.69 12.19 2.39
C VAL A 225 20.94 11.64 3.80
N GLY A 226 20.82 10.32 3.99
CA GLY A 226 21.13 9.70 5.27
C GLY A 226 20.51 8.33 5.47
N ALA A 227 20.55 7.85 6.71
CA ALA A 227 20.06 6.54 7.09
C ALA A 227 18.99 6.62 8.18
N GLU A 228 18.06 5.66 8.15
CA GLU A 228 17.04 5.45 9.18
C GLU A 228 17.08 3.97 9.59
N HIS A 229 17.15 3.73 10.90
CA HIS A 229 17.22 2.40 11.49
C HIS A 229 16.20 2.31 12.62
N LEU A 230 15.31 1.33 12.54
CA LEU A 230 14.37 1.04 13.61
C LEU A 230 14.22 -0.47 13.82
N LEU A 231 13.87 -0.82 15.05
CA LEU A 231 13.34 -2.12 15.42
C LEU A 231 11.83 -1.98 15.67
N VAL A 232 11.04 -2.97 15.27
CA VAL A 232 9.58 -2.95 15.43
C VAL A 232 9.04 -4.34 15.73
N ALA A 233 8.10 -4.43 16.67
CA ALA A 233 7.29 -5.62 16.86
C ALA A 233 6.04 -5.49 15.98
N ALA A 234 5.80 -6.47 15.11
CA ALA A 234 4.67 -6.47 14.18
C ALA A 234 4.14 -7.89 13.94
N PRO A 235 2.93 -8.05 13.38
CA PRO A 235 2.45 -9.34 12.92
C PRO A 235 3.45 -10.00 11.97
N ALA A 236 3.68 -11.28 12.16
CA ALA A 236 4.57 -12.08 11.34
C ALA A 236 4.04 -12.21 9.89
N GLY A 237 4.92 -12.65 9.00
CA GLY A 237 4.60 -12.91 7.59
C GLY A 237 5.23 -11.93 6.59
N ILE A 238 5.91 -10.88 7.09
CA ILE A 238 6.75 -10.04 6.23
C ILE A 238 8.03 -10.82 5.92
N ALA A 239 8.30 -11.04 4.63
CA ALA A 239 9.49 -11.71 4.15
C ALA A 239 10.73 -10.80 4.24
N ASP A 240 11.87 -11.42 4.54
CA ASP A 240 13.16 -10.75 4.49
C ASP A 240 13.42 -10.23 3.08
N LYS A 241 13.81 -8.97 2.98
CA LYS A 241 13.95 -8.31 1.69
C LYS A 241 14.98 -7.20 1.74
N LYS A 242 16.01 -7.34 0.91
CA LYS A 242 16.94 -6.27 0.54
C LYS A 242 17.43 -6.45 -0.90
N ARG A 243 17.95 -5.39 -1.50
CA ARG A 243 18.63 -5.46 -2.80
C ARG A 243 20.06 -5.98 -2.59
N LYS A 244 20.65 -6.62 -3.61
CA LYS A 244 22.02 -7.17 -3.54
C LYS A 244 23.05 -6.13 -3.07
N THR A 245 22.99 -4.92 -3.60
CA THR A 245 23.91 -3.81 -3.27
C THR A 245 23.48 -2.97 -2.06
N PHE A 246 22.50 -3.42 -1.27
CA PHE A 246 21.96 -2.62 -0.16
C PHE A 246 23.04 -2.26 0.87
N GLU A 247 23.89 -3.20 1.28
CA GLU A 247 24.89 -2.94 2.33
C GLU A 247 25.92 -1.89 1.88
N SER A 248 26.36 -1.92 0.62
CA SER A 248 27.25 -0.89 0.06
C SER A 248 26.62 0.50 0.13
N VAL A 249 25.33 0.62 -0.23
CA VAL A 249 24.60 1.89 -0.13
C VAL A 249 24.40 2.28 1.33
N TRP A 250 24.09 1.32 2.21
CA TRP A 250 23.89 1.56 3.64
C TRP A 250 25.11 2.17 4.32
N SER A 251 26.30 1.62 4.06
CA SER A 251 27.57 2.09 4.64
C SER A 251 27.90 3.53 4.23
N LEU A 252 27.62 3.92 2.98
CA LEU A 252 27.79 5.30 2.53
C LEU A 252 26.93 6.31 3.30
N HIS A 253 25.80 5.86 3.85
CA HIS A 253 24.83 6.72 4.54
C HIS A 253 24.87 6.53 6.07
N SER A 254 25.67 5.58 6.56
CA SER A 254 25.80 5.21 7.97
C SER A 254 27.27 5.18 8.39
N PRO A 255 27.95 6.34 8.50
CA PRO A 255 29.40 6.39 8.73
C PRO A 255 29.86 5.97 10.13
N SER A 256 28.94 5.54 11.00
CA SER A 256 29.26 4.95 12.30
C SER A 256 28.39 3.70 12.45
N PRO A 257 28.93 2.56 12.93
CA PRO A 257 28.15 1.35 13.12
C PRO A 257 26.99 1.70 14.04
N ALA A 258 25.76 1.57 13.54
CA ALA A 258 24.63 1.51 14.45
C ALA A 258 24.81 0.24 15.29
N PRO A 259 24.49 0.26 16.59
CA PRO A 259 24.49 -0.96 17.39
C PRO A 259 23.70 -2.03 16.63
N SER A 260 24.35 -3.16 16.41
CA SER A 260 23.79 -4.29 15.69
C SER A 260 22.58 -4.80 16.47
N ALA A 261 21.58 -5.29 15.75
CA ALA A 261 20.48 -6.01 16.40
C ALA A 261 20.94 -7.31 17.08
N ASP A 262 22.17 -7.75 16.75
CA ASP A 262 22.87 -8.91 17.29
C ASP A 262 23.91 -8.52 18.36
N ASP A 263 24.09 -7.23 18.67
CA ASP A 263 24.96 -6.81 19.77
C ASP A 263 24.32 -7.18 21.11
N PRO A 264 25.08 -7.81 22.04
CA PRO A 264 24.62 -7.99 23.40
C PRO A 264 24.32 -6.63 24.03
N LEU A 265 23.25 -6.56 24.81
CA LEU A 265 22.91 -5.37 25.59
C LEU A 265 24.14 -4.96 26.43
N PRO A 266 24.48 -3.66 26.52
CA PRO A 266 25.46 -3.25 27.51
C PRO A 266 24.95 -3.65 28.89
N CYS A 267 25.67 -4.57 29.54
CA CYS A 267 25.44 -4.90 30.94
C CYS A 267 25.69 -3.65 31.78
N GLY A 268 24.64 -3.16 32.44
CA GLY A 268 24.74 -2.21 33.55
C GLY A 268 24.67 -0.74 33.14
N LEU A 269 23.59 -0.07 33.57
CA LEU A 269 23.60 0.94 34.64
C LEU A 269 22.27 0.88 35.38
#